data_AF-A0A1S1PZQ6-F1
#
_entry.id   AF-A0A1S1PZQ6-F1
#
_cell.length_a   1.000
_cell.length_b   1.000
_cell.length_c   1.000
_cell.angle_alpha   90.00
_cell.angle_beta   90.00
_cell.angle_gamma   90.00
#
_symmetry.space_group_name_H-M   'P 1'
#
loop_
_entity.id
_entity.type
_entity.pdbx_description
1 polymer ?
#
loop_
_entity_poly.entity_id
_entity_poly.type
_entity_poly.pdbx_seq_one_letter_code
_entity_poly.pdbx_strand_id
1 'polypeptide(L)' 'MPAEHLLRLTPPPVHAYTRGLDLDRDAVTNALTLPYSNGGAEGVNTKTKKIMRQMYGRAGFPLLRHRILLG' A
#
# COMPACT_ATOMS: atom_id res chain seq x y z
N MET A 1 5.31 28.26 -11.64
CA MET A 1 6.02 27.21 -12.40
C MET A 1 5.01 26.11 -12.69
N PRO A 2 4.67 25.85 -13.96
CA PRO A 2 3.56 24.96 -14.27
C PRO A 2 4.03 23.49 -14.31
N ALA A 3 3.15 22.57 -13.90
CA ALA A 3 3.48 21.16 -13.67
C ALA A 3 4.00 20.45 -14.93
N GLU A 4 3.66 20.92 -16.13
CA GLU A 4 4.17 20.37 -17.39
C GLU A 4 5.71 20.43 -17.52
N HIS A 5 6.38 21.37 -16.85
CA HIS A 5 7.84 21.50 -16.95
C HIS A 5 8.58 20.46 -16.10
N LEU A 6 8.03 20.06 -14.94
CA LEU A 6 8.58 19.01 -14.09
C LEU A 6 8.43 17.61 -14.72
N LEU A 7 7.38 17.43 -15.53
CA LEU A 7 7.11 16.20 -16.29
C LEU A 7 8.03 16.02 -17.51
N ARG A 8 8.91 16.96 -17.85
CA ARG A 8 9.92 16.76 -18.91
C ARG A 8 11.29 16.33 -18.38
N LEU A 9 11.53 16.50 -17.08
CA LEU A 9 12.85 16.34 -16.46
C LEU A 9 13.00 15.04 -15.66
N THR A 10 11.92 14.28 -15.50
CA THR A 10 11.90 13.06 -14.70
C THR A 10 11.56 11.84 -15.57
N PRO A 11 12.04 10.63 -15.25
CA PRO A 11 11.75 9.45 -16.07
C PRO A 11 10.29 8.97 -15.89
N PRO A 12 9.73 8.21 -16.85
CA PRO A 12 8.31 7.83 -16.86
C PRO A 12 7.75 7.22 -15.55
N PRO A 13 8.48 6.36 -14.81
CA PRO A 13 8.02 5.86 -13.51
C PRO A 13 7.81 6.97 -12.46
N VAL A 14 8.64 8.02 -12.51
CA VAL A 14 8.56 9.16 -11.59
C VAL A 14 7.34 10.02 -11.90
N HIS A 15 6.96 10.18 -13.18
CA HIS A 15 5.71 10.87 -13.52
C HIS A 15 4.46 10.14 -13.00
N ALA A 16 4.45 8.80 -13.09
CA ALA A 16 3.33 8.01 -12.59
C ALA A 16 3.22 8.14 -11.07
N TYR A 17 4.37 8.14 -10.38
CA TYR A 17 4.43 8.37 -8.93
C TYR A 17 3.94 9.76 -8.53
N THR A 18 4.42 10.84 -9.17
CA THR A 18 3.99 12.21 -8.84
C THR A 18 2.49 12.41 -9.09
N ARG A 19 1.96 11.87 -10.19
CA ARG A 19 0.50 11.91 -10.44
C ARG A 19 -0.28 11.11 -9.40
N GLY A 20 0.24 9.97 -8.94
CA GLY A 20 -0.36 9.19 -7.86
C GLY A 20 -0.44 9.99 -6.56
N LEU A 21 0.61 10.73 -6.21
CA LEU A 21 0.61 11.60 -5.04
C LEU A 21 -0.42 12.73 -5.13
N ASP A 22 -0.62 13.31 -6.32
CA ASP A 22 -1.65 14.33 -6.51
C ASP A 22 -3.06 13.75 -6.32
N LEU A 23 -3.30 12.51 -6.77
CA LEU A 23 -4.56 11.80 -6.56
C LEU A 23 -4.79 11.46 -5.07
N ASP A 24 -3.73 11.13 -4.35
CA ASP A 24 -3.78 10.71 -2.94
C ASP A 24 -3.67 11.90 -1.96
N ARG A 25 -3.73 13.15 -2.44
CA ARG A 25 -3.48 14.35 -1.62
C ARG A 25 -4.34 14.42 -0.34
N ASP A 26 -5.61 14.09 -0.44
CA ASP A 26 -6.53 14.08 0.71
C ASP A 26 -6.18 12.98 1.71
N ALA A 27 -5.81 11.80 1.21
CA ALA A 27 -5.38 10.68 2.06
C ALA A 27 -4.09 11.02 2.81
N VAL A 28 -3.11 11.64 2.14
CA VAL A 28 -1.85 12.09 2.77
C VAL A 28 -2.12 13.18 3.81
N THR A 29 -3.01 14.13 3.50
CA THR A 29 -3.40 15.19 4.45
C THR A 29 -4.02 14.58 5.70
N ASN A 30 -4.97 13.66 5.53
CA ASN A 30 -5.64 12.98 6.64
C ASN A 30 -4.68 12.12 7.47
N ALA A 31 -3.70 11.46 6.82
CA ALA A 31 -2.70 10.65 7.51
C ALA A 31 -1.80 11.48 8.44
N LEU A 32 -1.63 12.78 8.18
CA LEU A 32 -0.82 13.70 8.99
C LEU A 32 -1.64 14.48 10.02
N THR A 33 -2.92 14.74 9.75
CA THR A 33 -3.77 15.59 10.60
C THR A 33 -4.60 14.80 11.60
N LEU A 34 -5.02 13.58 11.24
CA LEU A 34 -5.87 12.76 12.10
C LEU A 34 -5.02 11.94 13.09
N PRO A 35 -5.54 11.64 14.28
CA PRO A 35 -4.85 10.81 15.27
C PRO A 35 -4.88 9.31 14.93
N TYR A 36 -5.37 8.93 13.75
CA TYR A 36 -5.54 7.54 13.34
C TYR A 36 -4.28 7.02 12.66
N SER A 37 -3.91 5.77 12.98
CA SER A 37 -2.76 5.09 12.37
C SER A 37 -3.23 3.93 11.49
N ASN A 38 -2.63 3.81 10.30
CA ASN A 38 -2.82 2.66 9.41
C ASN A 38 -2.04 1.40 9.87
N GLY A 39 -1.27 1.48 10.96
CA GLY A 39 -0.38 0.41 11.41
C GLY A 39 -1.10 -0.91 11.71
N GLY A 40 -2.34 -0.86 12.20
CA GLY A 40 -3.15 -2.07 12.43
C GLY A 40 -3.45 -2.81 11.12
N ALA A 41 -3.88 -2.10 10.08
CA ALA A 41 -4.16 -2.67 8.77
C ALA A 41 -2.88 -3.18 8.09
N GLU A 42 -1.78 -2.42 8.18
CA GLU A 42 -0.47 -2.84 7.67
C GLU A 42 0.07 -4.10 8.36
N GLY A 43 -0.15 -4.21 9.68
CA GLY A 43 0.19 -5.39 10.46
C GLY A 43 -0.56 -6.64 10.00
N VAL A 44 -1.88 -6.54 9.82
CA VAL A 44 -2.71 -7.64 9.29
C VAL A 44 -2.28 -8.03 7.88
N ASN A 45 -2.04 -7.04 7.01
CA ASN A 45 -1.54 -7.27 5.65
C ASN A 45 -0.18 -7.99 5.66
N THR A 46 0.72 -7.59 6.55
CA THR A 46 2.05 -8.20 6.70
C THR A 46 1.97 -9.63 7.22
N LYS A 47 1.14 -9.90 8.24
CA LYS A 47 0.90 -11.25 8.76
C LYS A 47 0.33 -12.16 7.65
N THR A 48 -0.66 -11.67 6.92
CA THR A 48 -1.29 -12.39 5.80
C THR A 48 -0.26 -12.71 4.70
N LYS A 49 0.51 -11.70 4.28
CA LYS A 49 1.59 -11.82 3.30
C LYS A 49 2.69 -12.80 3.74
N LYS A 50 3.00 -12.85 5.03
CA LYS A 50 3.97 -13.78 5.63
C LYS A 50 3.46 -15.21 5.54
N ILE A 51 2.21 -15.46 5.93
CA ILE A 51 1.59 -16.80 5.83
C ILE A 51 1.59 -17.28 4.38
N MET A 52 1.16 -16.43 3.43
CA MET A 52 1.18 -16.75 1.99
C MET A 52 2.57 -17.12 1.48
N ARG A 53 3.62 -16.41 1.93
CA ARG A 53 5.02 -16.69 1.57
C ARG A 53 5.54 -17.99 2.16
N GLN A 54 5.23 -18.28 3.42
CA GLN A 54 5.56 -19.58 4.05
C GLN A 54 4.93 -20.77 3.31
N MET A 55 3.86 -20.51 2.55
CA MET A 55 3.14 -21.51 1.78
C MET A 55 3.48 -21.47 0.28
N TYR A 56 4.56 -20.76 -0.10
CA TYR A 56 5.00 -20.59 -1.48
C TYR A 56 3.89 -20.09 -2.43
N GLY A 57 3.00 -19.24 -1.91
CA GLY A 57 1.85 -18.70 -2.67
C GLY A 57 0.70 -19.68 -2.88
N ARG A 58 0.74 -20.89 -2.30
CA ARG A 58 -0.26 -21.95 -2.50
C ARG A 58 -1.46 -21.89 -1.54
N ALA A 59 -1.56 -20.86 -0.71
CA ALA A 59 -2.68 -20.72 0.21
C ALA A 59 -3.86 -20.02 -0.48
N GLY A 60 -4.85 -20.80 -0.93
CA GLY A 60 -6.16 -20.25 -1.28
C GLY A 60 -6.89 -19.71 -0.04
N PHE A 61 -7.99 -18.98 -0.24
CA PHE A 61 -8.75 -18.35 0.83
C PHE A 61 -9.14 -19.29 2.00
N PRO A 62 -9.63 -20.53 1.77
CA PRO A 62 -9.98 -21.43 2.86
C PRO A 62 -8.80 -21.77 3.79
N LEU A 63 -7.63 -22.00 3.19
CA LEU A 63 -6.41 -22.39 3.89
C LEU A 63 -5.78 -21.19 4.62
N LEU A 64 -5.80 -20.02 3.98
CA LEU A 64 -5.38 -18.77 4.59
C LEU A 64 -6.26 -18.41 5.80
N ARG A 65 -7.58 -18.54 5.66
CA ARG A 65 -8.55 -18.32 6.76
C ARG A 65 -8.29 -19.27 7.93
N HIS A 66 -8.14 -20.57 7.66
CA HIS A 66 -7.85 -21.56 8.70
C HIS A 66 -6.59 -21.18 9.50
N ARG A 67 -5.52 -20.77 8.81
CA ARG A 67 -4.23 -20.43 9.42
C ARG A 67 -4.19 -19.07 10.10
N ILE A 68 -5.08 -18.14 9.73
CA ILE A 68 -5.22 -16.83 10.41
C ILE A 68 -6.07 -16.95 11.68
N LEU A 69 -7.14 -17.75 11.65
CA LEU A 69 -8.11 -17.86 12.75
C LEU A 69 -7.74 -18.92 13.79
N LEU A 70 -7.04 -19.98 13.40
CA LEU A 70 -6.72 -21.12 14.26
C LEU A 70 -5.21 -21.29 14.50
N GLY A 71 -4.38 -20.45 13.88
CA GLY A 71 -2.92 -20.51 13.94
C GLY A 71 -2.29 -19.38 14.74
#